data_AF-A0A192H4A8-F1
#
_entry.id   AF-A0A192H4A8-F1
#
_cell.length_a   1.000
_cell.length_b   1.000
_cell.length_c   1.000
_cell.angle_alpha   90.00
_cell.angle_beta   90.00
_cell.angle_gamma   90.00
#
_symmetry.space_group_name_H-M   'P 1'
#
loop_
_entity.id
_entity.type
_entity.pdbx_description
1 polymer ?
#
loop_
_entity_poly.entity_id
_entity_poly.type
_entity_poly.pdbx_seq_one_letter_code
_entity_poly.pdbx_strand_id
1 'polypeptide(L)'
;MNETITWRIMFYTATFTRKQVETFVADLKKETNFGGYSIDQVTFDRATSDLLYITFQFEAQQKLDDPLIHKMVKYLYARAVHPGHLDTKQYYQIVNQSSQKLGIDYFASGDRQMDITFWGTE
;
A
#
# COMPACT_ATOMS: atom_id res chain seq x y z
N MET A 1 24.39 -2.96 3.92
CA MET A 1 23.72 -1.85 4.64
C MET A 1 22.25 -1.96 4.31
N ASN A 2 21.36 -1.74 5.28
CA ASN A 2 19.93 -1.64 5.00
C ASN A 2 19.67 -0.35 4.22
N GLU A 3 18.72 -0.39 3.30
CA GLU A 3 18.41 0.72 2.42
C GLU A 3 16.93 1.04 2.47
N THR A 4 16.60 2.33 2.60
CA THR A 4 15.21 2.78 2.63
C THR A 4 14.59 2.66 1.24
N ILE A 5 13.47 1.94 1.18
CA ILE A 5 12.56 1.89 0.04
C ILE A 5 11.42 2.85 0.32
N THR A 6 11.03 3.64 -0.68
CA THR A 6 9.92 4.61 -0.57
C THR A 6 8.81 4.28 -1.55
N TRP A 7 7.63 4.00 -1.03
CA TRP A 7 6.41 3.80 -1.80
C TRP A 7 5.50 5.01 -1.62
N ARG A 8 5.12 5.64 -2.73
CA ARG A 8 4.10 6.69 -2.75
C ARG A 8 2.80 6.07 -3.20
N ILE A 9 1.80 6.09 -2.32
CA ILE A 9 0.53 5.41 -2.54
C ILE A 9 -0.57 6.46 -2.70
N MET A 10 -1.27 6.39 -3.82
CA MET A 10 -2.35 7.28 -4.21
C MET A 10 -3.67 6.52 -4.20
N PHE A 11 -4.69 7.06 -3.55
CA PHE A 11 -6.02 6.45 -3.45
C PHE A 11 -7.04 7.33 -4.15
N TYR A 12 -7.81 6.75 -5.05
CA TYR A 12 -8.87 7.47 -5.76
C TYR A 12 -10.06 7.75 -4.84
N THR A 13 -10.44 9.02 -4.69
CA THR A 13 -11.44 9.46 -3.71
C THR A 13 -12.86 8.99 -4.02
N ALA A 14 -13.15 8.60 -5.27
CA ALA A 14 -14.43 7.99 -5.63
C ALA A 14 -14.64 6.63 -4.95
N THR A 15 -13.55 5.91 -4.66
CA THR A 15 -13.59 4.55 -4.08
C THR A 15 -13.16 4.53 -2.62
N PHE A 16 -12.20 5.38 -2.25
CA PHE A 16 -11.61 5.40 -0.92
C PHE A 16 -11.92 6.69 -0.18
N THR A 17 -12.54 6.55 1.00
CA THR A 17 -12.80 7.71 1.84
C THR A 17 -11.55 8.15 2.59
N ARG A 18 -11.44 9.45 2.89
CA ARG A 18 -10.34 9.98 3.71
C ARG A 18 -10.22 9.25 5.06
N LYS A 19 -11.33 9.01 5.74
CA LYS A 19 -11.36 8.32 7.04
C LYS A 19 -10.83 6.88 6.94
N GLN A 20 -11.20 6.15 5.88
CA GLN A 20 -10.70 4.80 5.62
C GLN A 20 -9.18 4.80 5.44
N VAL A 21 -8.65 5.74 4.66
CA VAL A 21 -7.22 5.87 4.41
C VAL A 21 -6.45 6.31 5.66
N GLU A 22 -6.99 7.26 6.44
CA GLU A 22 -6.41 7.66 7.73
C GLU A 22 -6.36 6.50 8.73
N THR A 23 -7.40 5.66 8.77
CA THR A 23 -7.44 4.46 9.62
C THR A 23 -6.39 3.46 9.17
N PHE A 24 -6.27 3.21 7.86
CA PHE A 24 -5.23 2.36 7.29
C PHE A 24 -3.80 2.84 7.66
N VAL A 25 -3.52 4.14 7.55
CA VAL A 25 -2.24 4.72 7.98
C VAL A 25 -2.02 4.53 9.48
N ALA A 26 -3.04 4.79 10.30
CA ALA A 26 -2.95 4.63 11.74
C ALA A 26 -2.66 3.19 12.15
N ASP A 27 -3.21 2.21 11.42
CA ASP A 27 -2.95 0.79 11.67
C ASP A 27 -1.53 0.39 11.24
N LEU A 28 -1.08 0.83 10.07
CA LEU A 28 0.30 0.58 9.63
C LEU A 28 1.34 1.18 10.57
N LYS A 29 1.08 2.36 11.15
CA LYS A 29 1.96 2.99 12.15
C LYS A 29 2.12 2.19 13.45
N LYS A 30 1.16 1.32 13.79
CA LYS A 30 1.25 0.45 14.96
C LYS A 30 2.14 -0.76 14.70
N GLU A 31 2.45 -1.03 13.44
CA GLU A 31 3.32 -2.14 13.05
C GLU A 31 4.76 -1.68 12.99
N THR A 32 5.65 -2.55 13.48
CA THR A 32 7.11 -2.35 13.39
C THR A 32 7.69 -2.97 12.12
N ASN A 33 6.93 -3.83 11.44
CA ASN A 33 7.43 -4.68 10.38
C ASN A 33 6.38 -4.90 9.29
N PHE A 34 6.85 -4.93 8.05
CA PHE A 34 6.07 -5.25 6.86
C PHE A 34 6.72 -6.42 6.12
N GLY A 35 6.18 -7.63 6.27
CA GLY A 35 6.64 -8.80 5.51
C GLY A 35 8.11 -9.19 5.73
N GLY A 36 8.66 -8.90 6.92
CA GLY A 36 10.07 -9.09 7.26
C GLY A 36 10.91 -7.81 7.19
N TYR A 37 10.38 -6.73 6.61
CA TYR A 37 11.08 -5.45 6.47
C TYR A 37 10.73 -4.47 7.59
N SER A 38 11.71 -3.78 8.17
CA SER A 38 11.47 -2.77 9.22
C SER A 38 10.73 -1.58 8.62
N ILE A 39 9.61 -1.17 9.24
CA ILE A 39 8.89 0.04 8.81
C ILE A 39 9.58 1.26 9.43
N ASP A 40 9.98 2.21 8.59
CA ASP A 40 10.61 3.45 9.02
C ASP A 40 9.58 4.57 9.21
N GLN A 41 8.70 4.72 8.22
CA GLN A 41 7.75 5.82 8.18
C GLN A 41 6.47 5.42 7.44
N VAL A 42 5.33 5.86 7.98
CA VAL A 42 4.05 5.85 7.28
C VAL A 42 3.42 7.22 7.48
N THR A 43 3.10 7.95 6.42
CA THR A 43 2.60 9.32 6.52
C THR A 43 1.44 9.54 5.57
N PHE A 44 0.34 10.08 6.09
CA PHE A 44 -0.70 10.66 5.26
C PHE A 44 -0.24 12.06 4.86
N ASP A 45 0.14 12.26 3.60
CA ASP A 45 0.85 13.46 3.17
C ASP A 45 -0.13 14.60 2.88
N ARG A 46 -1.17 14.32 2.08
CA ARG A 46 -2.16 15.32 1.65
C ARG A 46 -3.40 14.66 1.05
N ALA A 47 -4.46 15.45 0.92
CA ALA A 47 -5.68 15.10 0.20
C ALA A 47 -5.99 16.17 -0.86
N THR A 48 -6.45 15.75 -2.03
CA THR A 48 -7.07 16.61 -3.05
C THR A 48 -8.53 16.18 -3.27
N SER A 49 -9.22 16.82 -4.21
CA SER A 49 -10.55 16.39 -4.66
C SER A 49 -10.57 14.95 -5.15
N ASP A 50 -9.53 14.53 -5.86
CA ASP A 50 -9.51 13.28 -6.61
C ASP A 50 -8.62 12.20 -5.99
N LEU A 51 -7.62 12.59 -5.18
CA LEU A 51 -6.61 11.66 -4.68
C LEU A 51 -6.24 11.92 -3.21
N LEU A 52 -5.96 10.83 -2.49
CA LEU A 52 -5.36 10.83 -1.16
C LEU A 52 -3.94 10.28 -1.27
N TYR A 53 -2.97 10.95 -0.68
CA TYR A 53 -1.54 10.65 -0.84
C TYR A 53 -0.93 10.15 0.46
N ILE A 54 -0.17 9.06 0.37
CA ILE A 54 0.56 8.47 1.49
C ILE A 54 1.98 8.16 1.07
N THR A 55 2.92 8.39 1.97
CA THR A 55 4.30 7.91 1.86
C THR A 55 4.50 6.77 2.84
N PHE A 56 5.00 5.65 2.33
CA PHE A 56 5.32 4.45 3.09
C PHE A 56 6.79 4.07 2.87
N GLN A 57 7.57 4.00 3.95
CA GLN A 57 9.00 3.73 3.92
C GLN A 57 9.35 2.55 4.80
N PHE A 58 10.22 1.68 4.29
CA PHE A 58 10.72 0.52 5.00
C PHE A 58 12.13 0.17 4.52
N GLU A 59 12.89 -0.53 5.36
CA GLU A 59 14.24 -0.96 5.07
C GLU A 59 14.29 -2.32 4.40
N ALA A 60 15.05 -2.42 3.30
CA ALA A 60 15.41 -3.69 2.69
C ALA A 60 16.92 -3.79 2.47
N GLN A 61 17.46 -5.00 2.62
CA GLN A 61 18.89 -5.29 2.35
C GLN A 61 19.20 -5.49 0.87
N GLN A 62 18.16 -5.81 0.09
CA GLN A 62 18.26 -6.19 -1.31
C GLN A 62 17.11 -5.57 -2.08
N LYS A 63 17.29 -5.42 -3.39
CA LYS A 63 16.21 -5.01 -4.29
C LYS A 63 15.07 -6.04 -4.20
N LEU A 64 13.84 -5.55 -4.10
CA LEU A 64 12.66 -6.40 -4.13
C LEU A 64 12.44 -6.91 -5.56
N ASP A 65 12.13 -8.20 -5.70
CA ASP A 65 11.72 -8.75 -6.98
C ASP A 65 10.24 -8.42 -7.30
N ASP A 66 9.89 -8.44 -8.58
CA ASP A 66 8.54 -8.08 -9.04
C ASP A 66 7.43 -8.97 -8.44
N PRO A 67 7.60 -10.31 -8.29
CA PRO A 67 6.61 -11.16 -7.63
C PRO A 67 6.34 -10.78 -6.16
N LEU A 68 7.37 -10.42 -5.41
CA LEU A 68 7.25 -9.99 -4.02
C LEU A 68 6.57 -8.63 -3.94
N ILE A 69 7.00 -7.67 -4.77
CA ILE A 69 6.35 -6.36 -4.90
C ILE A 69 4.85 -6.55 -5.14
N HIS A 70 4.47 -7.37 -6.11
CA HIS A 70 3.08 -7.63 -6.44
C HIS A 70 2.26 -8.13 -5.24
N LYS A 71 2.80 -9.08 -4.46
CA LYS A 71 2.14 -9.61 -3.25
C LYS A 71 2.00 -8.54 -2.17
N MET A 72 3.07 -7.77 -1.93
CA MET A 72 3.09 -6.70 -0.94
C MET A 72 2.09 -5.59 -1.29
N VAL A 73 2.03 -5.16 -2.55
CA VAL A 73 1.06 -4.16 -3.02
C VAL A 73 -0.38 -4.65 -2.81
N LYS A 74 -0.68 -5.91 -3.15
CA LYS A 74 -2.03 -6.48 -2.94
C LYS A 74 -2.40 -6.62 -1.47
N TYR A 75 -1.42 -6.92 -0.62
CA TYR A 75 -1.65 -6.92 0.82
C TYR A 75 -1.99 -5.51 1.34
N LEU A 76 -1.25 -4.48 0.91
CA LEU A 76 -1.57 -3.09 1.28
C LEU A 76 -2.96 -2.68 0.77
N TYR A 77 -3.32 -3.08 -0.45
CA TYR A 77 -4.66 -2.85 -0.99
C TYR A 77 -5.74 -3.55 -0.14
N ALA A 78 -5.54 -4.82 0.23
CA ALA A 78 -6.49 -5.56 1.05
C ALA A 78 -6.75 -4.87 2.40
N ARG A 79 -5.68 -4.37 3.02
CA ARG A 79 -5.77 -3.60 4.27
C ARG A 79 -6.42 -2.25 4.12
N ALA A 80 -6.24 -1.60 2.97
CA ALA A 80 -6.93 -0.35 2.69
C ALA A 80 -8.43 -0.55 2.48
N VAL A 81 -8.84 -1.63 1.82
CA VAL A 81 -10.25 -2.00 1.64
C VAL A 81 -10.89 -2.42 2.98
N HIS A 82 -10.12 -3.06 3.86
CA HIS A 82 -10.56 -3.53 5.18
C HIS A 82 -9.73 -2.90 6.32
N PRO A 83 -9.86 -1.58 6.58
CA PRO A 83 -9.11 -0.93 7.65
C PRO A 83 -9.62 -1.40 9.04
N GLY A 84 -8.76 -1.36 10.05
CA GLY A 84 -9.05 -1.79 11.42
C GLY A 84 -8.91 -3.30 11.64
N HIS A 85 -9.37 -4.12 10.69
CA HIS A 85 -9.19 -5.58 10.75
C HIS A 85 -9.31 -6.22 9.36
N LEU A 86 -8.32 -7.03 8.99
CA LEU A 86 -8.32 -7.87 7.80
C LEU A 86 -8.31 -9.33 8.23
N ASP A 87 -9.40 -10.04 8.00
CA ASP A 87 -9.46 -11.47 8.24
C ASP A 87 -8.92 -12.30 7.05
N THR A 88 -8.68 -13.58 7.28
CA THR A 88 -8.13 -14.49 6.26
C THR A 88 -9.02 -14.61 5.02
N LYS A 89 -10.35 -14.62 5.19
CA LYS A 89 -11.30 -14.74 4.07
C LYS A 89 -11.26 -13.48 3.22
N GLN A 90 -11.29 -12.31 3.85
CA GLN A 90 -11.18 -11.00 3.20
C GLN A 90 -9.86 -10.88 2.44
N TYR A 91 -8.74 -11.29 3.06
CA TYR A 91 -7.44 -11.32 2.39
C TYR A 91 -7.47 -12.18 1.12
N TYR A 92 -8.01 -13.40 1.18
CA TYR A 92 -8.10 -14.28 0.02
C TYR A 92 -9.03 -13.77 -1.08
N GLN A 93 -10.08 -13.01 -0.74
CA GLN A 93 -10.95 -12.36 -1.72
C GLN A 93 -10.22 -11.33 -2.58
N ILE A 94 -9.17 -10.71 -2.05
CA ILE A 94 -8.35 -9.74 -2.77
C ILE A 94 -7.22 -10.45 -3.52
N VAL A 95 -6.41 -11.27 -2.84
CA VAL A 95 -5.20 -11.83 -3.46
C VAL A 95 -5.46 -12.82 -4.59
N ASN A 96 -6.67 -13.38 -4.68
CA ASN A 96 -7.07 -14.24 -5.79
C ASN A 96 -7.55 -13.47 -7.04
N GLN A 97 -7.71 -12.14 -6.97
CA GLN A 97 -8.09 -11.31 -8.12
C GLN A 97 -6.86 -10.72 -8.80
N SER A 98 -6.92 -10.43 -10.11
CA SER A 98 -5.83 -9.73 -10.79
C SER A 98 -5.74 -8.28 -10.33
N SER A 99 -4.54 -7.68 -10.34
CA SER A 99 -4.37 -6.25 -10.03
C SER A 99 -5.21 -5.35 -10.92
N GLN A 100 -5.32 -5.70 -12.22
CA GLN A 100 -6.18 -4.98 -13.17
C GLN A 100 -7.65 -5.00 -12.72
N LYS A 101 -8.16 -6.17 -12.30
CA LYS A 101 -9.54 -6.27 -11.80
C LYS A 101 -9.73 -5.47 -10.52
N LEU A 102 -8.71 -5.34 -9.69
CA LEU A 102 -8.76 -4.57 -8.44
C LEU A 102 -8.52 -3.06 -8.63
N GLY A 103 -8.23 -2.60 -9.85
CA GLY A 103 -7.84 -1.21 -10.09
C GLY A 103 -6.54 -0.82 -9.39
N ILE A 104 -5.54 -1.70 -9.43
CA ILE A 104 -4.20 -1.48 -8.86
C ILE A 104 -3.20 -1.27 -9.99
N ASP A 105 -2.59 -0.09 -10.03
CA ASP A 105 -1.44 0.20 -10.89
C ASP A 105 -0.22 0.50 -10.02
N TYR A 106 0.96 0.09 -10.46
CA TYR A 106 2.21 0.51 -9.84
C TYR A 106 3.35 0.49 -10.86
N PHE A 107 4.30 1.40 -10.68
CA PHE A 107 5.49 1.49 -11.50
C PHE A 107 6.68 1.93 -10.66
N ALA A 108 7.86 1.42 -11.01
CA ALA A 108 9.10 1.89 -10.41
C ALA A 108 9.41 3.31 -10.93
N SER A 109 9.58 4.26 -10.02
CA SER A 109 10.04 5.63 -10.33
C SER A 109 11.53 5.83 -10.03
N GLY A 110 12.21 4.76 -9.62
CA GLY A 110 13.66 4.66 -9.44
C GLY A 110 14.03 3.31 -8.82
N ASP A 111 15.30 3.11 -8.50
CA ASP A 111 15.78 1.82 -7.96
C ASP A 111 15.16 1.43 -6.61
N ARG A 112 14.64 2.42 -5.86
CA ARG A 112 14.04 2.26 -4.52
C ARG A 112 12.77 3.07 -4.32
N GLN A 113 12.19 3.54 -5.42
CA GLN A 113 10.98 4.34 -5.41
C GLN A 113 9.92 3.66 -6.25
N MET A 114 8.72 3.58 -5.70
CA MET A 114 7.58 3.04 -6.40
C MET A 114 6.39 3.94 -6.19
N ASP A 115 5.71 4.27 -7.27
CA ASP A 115 4.43 4.95 -7.22
C ASP A 115 3.34 3.90 -7.44
N ILE A 116 2.35 3.91 -6.56
CA ILE A 116 1.24 2.96 -6.54
C ILE A 116 -0.05 3.76 -6.58
N THR A 117 -0.96 3.37 -7.46
CA THR A 117 -2.31 3.93 -7.50
C THR A 117 -3.34 2.85 -7.24
N PHE A 118 -4.19 3.10 -6.26
CA PHE A 118 -5.38 2.31 -5.97
C PHE A 118 -6.59 3.09 -6.45
N TRP A 119 -7.01 2.77 -7.68
CA TRP A 119 -8.30 3.20 -8.23
C TRP A 119 -9.44 2.48 -7.55
N GLY A 120 -9.20 1.22 -7.19
CA GLY A 120 -10.18 0.31 -6.62
C GLY A 120 -11.19 -0.18 -7.65
N THR A 121 -12.17 -0.94 -7.19
CA THR A 121 -13.31 -1.40 -8.00
C THR A 121 -14.54 -0.61 -7.62
N GLU A 122 -15.25 -0.10 -8.63
CA GLU A 122 -16.63 0.38 -8.47
C GLU A 122 -17.55 -0.70 -7.88
#